data_AF-A0A7X9J2U5-F1
#
_entry.id   AF-A0A7X9J2U5-F1
#
_cell.length_a   1.000
_cell.length_b   1.000
_cell.length_c   1.000
_cell.angle_alpha   90.00
_cell.angle_beta   90.00
_cell.angle_gamma   90.00
#
_symmetry.space_group_name_H-M   'P 1'
#
loop_
_entity.id
_entity.type
_entity.pdbx_description
1 polymer ?
#
loop_
_entity_poly.entity_id
_entity_poly.type
_entity_poly.pdbx_seq_one_letter_code
_entity_poly.pdbx_strand_id
1 'polypeptide(L)'
;MDEPLDFNLTCPAPIRRYPHILLAHGGGGRLMHDLLDSVITPAFKNEILNQGHDSAVLDVPTGRLAFTTDSYVVHPLFFPGGDIGSLAVYG
;
A
#
# COMPACT_ATOMS: atom_id res chain seq x y z
N MET A 1 8.29 44.27 30.02
CA MET A 1 7.64 43.04 30.49
C MET A 1 7.12 42.37 29.25
N ASP A 2 7.97 41.60 28.58
CA ASP A 2 7.60 40.88 27.37
C ASP A 2 6.90 39.60 27.80
N GLU A 3 5.61 39.48 27.47
CA GLU A 3 4.85 38.25 27.66
C GLU A 3 5.42 37.16 26.73
N PRO A 4 5.67 35.94 27.23
CA PRO A 4 6.12 34.85 26.37
C PRO A 4 4.97 34.44 25.44
N LEU A 5 5.23 34.46 24.13
CA LEU A 5 4.31 33.91 23.12
C LEU A 5 4.06 32.43 23.41
N ASP A 6 2.82 32.10 23.79
CA ASP A 6 2.34 30.73 24.01
C ASP A 6 2.20 30.00 22.67
N PHE A 7 3.28 29.36 22.22
CA PHE A 7 3.32 28.62 20.95
C PHE A 7 2.76 27.21 21.15
N ASN A 8 1.45 27.07 20.97
CA ASN A 8 0.78 25.78 21.03
C ASN A 8 1.06 24.97 19.75
N LEU A 9 1.92 23.94 19.86
CA LEU A 9 2.27 23.03 18.77
C LEU A 9 1.15 22.01 18.52
N THR A 10 0.06 22.46 17.90
CA THR A 10 -1.01 21.58 17.44
C THR A 10 -0.70 21.09 16.03
N CYS A 11 -0.23 19.86 15.88
CA CYS A 11 -0.14 19.24 14.56
C CYS A 11 -1.57 18.93 14.08
N PRO A 12 -2.03 19.48 12.93
CA PRO A 12 -3.37 19.19 12.43
C PRO A 12 -3.52 17.70 12.15
N ALA A 13 -4.65 17.12 12.57
CA ALA A 13 -4.92 15.71 12.31
C ALA A 13 -4.92 15.45 10.79
N PRO A 14 -4.21 14.42 10.30
CA PRO A 14 -4.10 14.17 8.87
C PRO A 14 -5.47 13.85 8.26
N ILE A 15 -5.76 14.43 7.10
CA ILE A 15 -6.96 14.14 6.31
C ILE A 15 -6.89 12.69 5.84
N ARG A 16 -7.84 11.86 6.29
CA ARG A 16 -7.90 10.43 5.97
C ARG A 16 -8.97 10.06 4.94
N ARG A 17 -9.87 10.98 4.60
CA ARG A 17 -10.97 10.73 3.66
C ARG A 17 -10.93 11.74 2.53
N TYR A 18 -10.71 11.24 1.32
CA TYR A 18 -10.69 12.01 0.10
C TYR A 18 -11.90 11.59 -0.76
N PRO A 19 -12.58 12.54 -1.44
CA PRO A 19 -13.71 12.21 -2.31
C PRO A 19 -13.30 11.48 -3.61
N HIS A 20 -11.99 11.46 -3.93
CA HIS A 20 -11.45 10.90 -5.16
C HIS A 20 -10.15 10.12 -4.90
N ILE A 21 -9.81 9.21 -5.82
CA ILE A 21 -8.52 8.51 -5.80
C ILE A 21 -7.41 9.46 -6.25
N LEU A 22 -6.38 9.59 -5.43
CA LEU A 22 -5.17 10.35 -5.68
C LEU A 22 -4.03 9.41 -6.12
N LEU A 23 -3.02 9.95 -6.80
CA LEU A 23 -1.79 9.21 -7.12
C LEU A 23 -1.12 8.60 -5.87
N ALA A 24 -1.20 9.30 -4.73
CA ALA A 24 -0.63 8.83 -3.48
C ALA A 24 -1.29 7.53 -2.93
N HIS A 25 -2.50 7.17 -3.38
CA HIS A 25 -3.10 5.88 -3.05
C HIS A 25 -2.45 4.71 -3.78
N GLY A 26 -1.69 4.95 -4.86
CA GLY A 26 -0.90 3.94 -5.58
C GLY A 26 0.61 3.99 -5.26
N GLY A 27 1.03 4.83 -4.31
CA GLY A 27 2.44 5.09 -4.03
C GLY A 27 3.08 4.19 -2.96
N GLY A 28 2.42 3.11 -2.52
CA GLY A 28 2.96 2.19 -1.50
C GLY A 28 2.93 2.71 -0.05
N GLY A 29 2.64 4.00 0.16
CA GLY A 29 2.70 4.64 1.47
C GLY A 29 1.40 4.59 2.28
N ARG A 30 1.31 5.50 3.25
CA ARG A 30 0.20 5.59 4.22
C ARG A 30 -1.19 5.66 3.57
N LEU A 31 -1.34 6.48 2.53
CA LEU A 31 -2.65 6.64 1.88
C LEU A 31 -3.11 5.37 1.17
N MET A 32 -2.19 4.59 0.58
CA MET A 32 -2.51 3.26 0.04
C MET A 32 -3.04 2.34 1.14
N HIS A 33 -2.32 2.27 2.28
CA HIS A 33 -2.75 1.46 3.43
C HIS A 33 -4.12 1.89 3.95
N ASP A 34 -4.35 3.20 4.13
CA ASP A 34 -5.63 3.74 4.57
C ASP A 34 -6.77 3.36 3.58
N LEU A 35 -6.49 3.31 2.27
CA LEU A 35 -7.46 2.87 1.24
C LEU A 35 -7.75 1.36 1.35
N LEU A 36 -6.71 0.53 1.49
CA LEU A 36 -6.86 -0.92 1.66
C LEU A 36 -7.70 -1.24 2.90
N ASP A 37 -7.38 -0.63 4.04
CA ASP A 37 -8.06 -0.85 5.32
C ASP A 37 -9.51 -0.38 5.33
N SER A 38 -9.82 0.71 4.61
CA SER A 38 -11.16 1.30 4.62
C SER A 38 -12.10 0.75 3.56
N VAL A 39 -11.57 0.20 2.46
CA VAL A 39 -12.37 -0.24 1.30
C VAL A 39 -12.18 -1.73 1.00
N ILE A 40 -10.94 -2.20 0.87
CA ILE A 40 -10.64 -3.56 0.39
C ILE A 40 -10.82 -4.60 1.51
N THR A 41 -10.16 -4.39 2.65
CA THR A 41 -10.22 -5.31 3.80
C THR A 41 -11.64 -5.54 4.29
N PRO A 42 -12.53 -4.53 4.44
CA PRO A 42 -13.91 -4.74 4.85
C PRO A 42 -14.74 -5.50 3.81
N ALA A 43 -14.48 -5.31 2.53
CA ALA A 43 -15.22 -5.95 1.44
C ALA A 43 -14.88 -7.43 1.26
N PHE A 44 -13.62 -7.82 1.53
CA PHE A 44 -13.10 -9.18 1.28
C PHE A 44 -12.59 -9.89 2.54
N LYS A 45 -12.98 -9.43 3.73
CA LYS A 45 -12.46 -9.89 5.01
C LYS A 45 -12.51 -11.42 5.16
N ASN A 46 -11.35 -12.02 5.44
CA ASN A 46 -11.22 -13.44 5.75
C ASN A 46 -9.91 -13.69 6.53
N GLU A 47 -9.75 -14.89 7.08
CA GLU A 47 -8.58 -15.23 7.91
C GLU A 47 -7.25 -15.19 7.15
N ILE A 48 -7.25 -15.46 5.84
CA ILE A 48 -6.05 -15.41 5.01
C ILE A 48 -5.65 -13.95 4.77
N LEU A 49 -6.60 -13.10 4.37
CA LEU A 49 -6.35 -11.68 4.09
C LEU A 49 -5.91 -10.92 5.35
N ASN A 50 -6.47 -11.24 6.53
CA ASN A 50 -6.14 -10.58 7.78
C ASN A 50 -4.68 -10.78 8.24
N GLN A 51 -3.94 -11.71 7.62
CA GLN A 51 -2.53 -11.94 7.93
C GLN A 51 -1.63 -10.80 7.42
N GLY A 52 -2.03 -10.11 6.34
CA GLY A 52 -1.28 -8.96 5.81
C GLY A 52 0.14 -9.28 5.37
N HIS A 53 0.39 -10.51 4.90
CA HIS A 53 1.68 -10.94 4.35
C HIS A 53 1.80 -10.61 2.86
N ASP A 54 3.03 -10.68 2.31
CA ASP A 54 3.32 -10.48 0.88
C ASP A 54 2.74 -11.57 -0.04
N SER A 55 2.19 -12.64 0.55
CA SER A 55 1.53 -13.73 -0.19
C SER A 55 0.43 -14.37 0.64
N ALA A 56 -0.54 -14.98 -0.05
CA ALA A 56 -1.50 -15.89 0.55
C ALA A 56 -0.89 -17.29 0.62
N VAL A 57 -0.93 -17.92 1.80
CA VAL A 57 -0.56 -19.32 1.98
C VAL A 57 -1.81 -20.18 1.88
N LEU A 58 -1.84 -21.08 0.90
CA LEU A 58 -2.97 -21.94 0.57
C LEU A 58 -2.57 -23.40 0.71
N ASP A 59 -3.34 -24.16 1.48
CA ASP A 59 -3.21 -25.62 1.52
C ASP A 59 -3.97 -26.23 0.34
N VAL A 60 -3.25 -26.95 -0.52
CA VAL A 60 -3.77 -27.64 -1.70
C VAL A 60 -3.45 -29.14 -1.60
N PRO A 61 -4.14 -30.04 -2.34
CA PRO A 61 -3.90 -31.48 -2.21
C PRO A 61 -2.45 -31.92 -2.41
N THR A 62 -1.67 -31.18 -3.19
CA THR A 62 -0.25 -31.46 -3.47
C THR A 62 0.72 -30.83 -2.47
N GLY A 63 0.24 -30.10 -1.46
CA GLY A 63 1.06 -29.46 -0.43
C GLY A 63 0.66 -28.02 -0.13
N ARG A 64 1.64 -27.19 0.26
CA ARG A 64 1.44 -25.79 0.60
C ARG A 64 1.89 -24.89 -0.54
N LEU A 65 1.02 -23.98 -0.98
CA LEU A 65 1.29 -23.00 -2.04
C LEU A 65 1.38 -21.59 -1.44
N ALA A 66 2.41 -20.83 -1.83
CA ALA A 66 2.43 -19.38 -1.64
C ALA A 66 2.00 -18.72 -2.95
N PHE A 67 0.99 -17.86 -2.90
CA PHE A 67 0.44 -17.17 -4.06
C PHE A 67 0.47 -15.66 -3.86
N THR A 68 1.01 -14.92 -4.83
CA THR A 68 1.04 -13.46 -4.83
C THR A 68 0.85 -12.93 -6.25
N THR A 69 0.53 -11.64 -6.37
CA THR A 69 0.38 -10.96 -7.65
C THR A 69 0.76 -9.49 -7.49
N ASP A 70 1.47 -8.97 -8.48
CA ASP A 70 1.79 -7.56 -8.61
C ASP A 70 1.56 -7.06 -10.03
N SER A 71 1.39 -5.75 -10.15
CA SER A 71 1.24 -5.08 -11.44
C SER A 71 2.29 -3.97 -11.58
N TYR A 72 2.93 -3.91 -12.75
CA TYR A 72 4.03 -3.00 -13.01
C TYR A 72 3.62 -1.93 -14.02
N VAL A 73 3.78 -0.66 -13.66
CA VAL A 73 3.41 0.51 -14.48
C VAL A 73 4.58 1.47 -14.68
N VAL A 74 5.81 0.97 -14.58
CA VAL A 74 7.04 1.78 -14.70
C VAL A 74 7.13 2.48 -16.06
N HIS A 75 7.65 3.70 -16.07
CA HIS A 75 7.93 4.45 -17.28
C HIS A 75 9.27 5.21 -17.13
N PRO A 76 10.17 5.16 -18.14
CA PRO A 76 10.07 4.45 -19.42
C PRO A 76 10.12 2.92 -19.26
N LEU A 77 9.75 2.18 -20.31
CA LEU A 77 9.74 0.70 -20.28
C LEU A 77 11.15 0.08 -20.17
N PHE A 78 12.17 0.80 -20.67
CA PHE A 78 13.59 0.42 -20.59
C PHE A 78 14.35 1.58 -19.95
N PHE A 79 15.19 1.29 -18.96
CA PHE A 79 15.92 2.29 -18.18
C PHE A 79 17.31 1.76 -17.77
N PRO A 80 18.25 2.64 -17.38
CA PRO A 80 19.55 2.18 -16.89
C PRO A 80 19.40 1.23 -15.71
N GLY A 81 19.82 -0.03 -15.89
CA GLY A 81 19.73 -1.07 -14.87
C GLY A 81 18.56 -2.05 -15.02
N GLY A 82 17.65 -1.90 -16.00
CA GLY A 82 16.60 -2.89 -16.24
C GLY A 82 15.49 -2.46 -17.19
N ASP A 83 14.42 -3.25 -17.21
CA ASP A 83 13.21 -2.98 -17.97
C ASP A 83 11.97 -3.48 -17.20
N ILE A 84 10.78 -3.18 -17.72
CA ILE A 84 9.51 -3.60 -17.12
C ILE A 84 9.39 -5.12 -16.98
N GLY A 85 9.95 -5.90 -17.91
CA GLY A 85 9.90 -7.36 -17.86
C GLY A 85 10.77 -7.91 -16.75
N SER A 86 11.96 -7.33 -16.58
CA SER A 86 12.87 -7.64 -15.47
C SER A 86 12.23 -7.33 -14.12
N LEU A 87 11.60 -6.15 -13.98
CA LEU A 87 10.84 -5.82 -12.76
C LEU A 87 9.70 -6.80 -12.51
N ALA A 88 8.98 -7.21 -13.55
CA ALA A 88 7.86 -8.14 -13.43
C ALA A 88 8.26 -9.56 -12.99
N VAL A 89 9.53 -9.92 -13.11
CA VAL A 89 10.07 -11.21 -12.65
C VAL A 89 10.71 -11.10 -11.27
N TYR A 90 11.36 -9.97 -10.96
CA TYR A 90 12.13 -9.82 -9.72
C TYR A 90 11.35 -9.23 -8.55
N GLY A 91 10.36 -8.38 -8.83
CA GLY A 91 9.45 -7.89 -7.81
C GLY A 91 8.39 -8.93 -7.52
#